data_AF-A0A3P1WJ47-F1
#
_entry.id   AF-A0A3P1WJ47-F1
#
_cell.length_a   1.000
_cell.length_b   1.000
_cell.length_c   1.000
_cell.angle_alpha   90.00
_cell.angle_beta   90.00
_cell.angle_gamma   90.00
#
_symmetry.space_group_name_H-M   'P 1'
#
loop_
_entity.id
_entity.type
_entity.pdbx_description
1 polymer ?
#
loop_
_entity_poly.entity_id
_entity_poly.type
_entity_poly.pdbx_seq_one_letter_code
_entity_poly.pdbx_strand_id
1 'polypeptide(L)'
;MRKLLLGLIAVLSLGSTTTAVALPIAPAPAPPIPGVPTPCTTTNPWPAKAPIDKVRKQFEEKFGIRVQGDQWTEQNRRAIKIVWETIDAVSCTDYFPTLLGKNHGRVGLNAAKTRSWAWGDWSLTKAGYVTLDLSKFHTAIDNHDEGRLVRLVIHEFGHAFNSDRHSNPRYWQEFKDLHAREGHFSEYAGGSVTEVFADTVGYYVGRCALENPYNSGKHKKYYEFVKKNVFHGREFGPAPGTTPDCAAPKKGAEEPAPATAEETSTTPWYRELVAE
;
A
#
# COMPACT_ATOMS: atom_id res chain seq x y z
N MET A 1 -37.28 80.80 -25.42
CA MET A 1 -36.05 79.98 -25.39
C MET A 1 -35.92 79.34 -24.00
N ARG A 2 -35.97 78.00 -23.95
CA ARG A 2 -35.92 77.18 -22.72
C ARG A 2 -34.55 77.28 -22.03
N LYS A 3 -34.54 77.42 -20.71
CA LYS A 3 -33.41 77.13 -19.83
C LYS A 3 -33.85 76.26 -18.66
N LEU A 4 -33.08 75.19 -18.47
CA LEU A 4 -32.67 74.51 -17.23
C LEU A 4 -33.71 74.13 -16.17
N LEU A 5 -33.73 72.83 -15.86
CA LEU A 5 -34.08 72.30 -14.54
C LEU A 5 -33.13 71.15 -14.21
N LEU A 6 -32.50 71.24 -13.05
CA LEU A 6 -31.57 70.26 -12.48
C LEU A 6 -31.86 70.17 -10.96
N GLY A 7 -31.86 68.93 -10.46
CA GLY A 7 -31.75 68.58 -9.02
C GLY A 7 -33.10 68.33 -8.33
N LEU A 8 -33.31 67.30 -7.51
CA LEU A 8 -32.38 66.49 -6.71
C LEU A 8 -32.96 65.08 -6.42
N ILE A 9 -32.05 64.17 -6.04
CA ILE A 9 -32.17 62.72 -5.84
C ILE A 9 -32.60 62.39 -4.39
N ALA A 10 -33.38 61.32 -4.20
CA ALA A 10 -33.52 60.64 -2.91
C ALA A 10 -33.06 59.17 -3.03
N VAL A 11 -32.07 58.80 -2.20
CA VAL A 11 -31.46 57.46 -2.13
C VAL A 11 -32.20 56.63 -1.07
N LEU A 12 -32.78 55.50 -1.47
CA LEU A 12 -33.32 54.48 -0.56
C LEU A 12 -32.30 53.34 -0.46
N SER A 13 -31.74 53.15 0.74
CA SER A 13 -30.84 52.05 1.10
C SER A 13 -31.65 50.80 1.47
N LEU A 14 -31.67 49.81 0.59
CA LEU A 14 -32.13 48.46 0.89
C LEU A 14 -30.98 47.67 1.53
N GLY A 15 -31.13 47.33 2.81
CA GLY A 15 -30.20 46.45 3.53
C GLY A 15 -30.33 45.01 3.03
N SER A 16 -29.29 44.51 2.36
CA SER A 16 -29.16 43.09 2.03
C SER A 16 -28.50 42.37 3.20
N THR A 17 -29.26 41.56 3.94
CA THR A 17 -28.72 40.60 4.89
C THR A 17 -28.06 39.45 4.13
N THR A 18 -26.72 39.41 4.11
CA THR A 18 -25.95 38.26 3.61
C THR A 18 -25.90 37.19 4.69
N THR A 19 -26.68 36.12 4.56
CA THR A 19 -26.48 34.90 5.36
C THR A 19 -25.26 34.17 4.82
N ALA A 20 -24.15 34.21 5.56
CA ALA A 20 -22.97 33.41 5.27
C ALA A 20 -23.33 31.92 5.48
N VAL A 21 -23.43 31.17 4.38
CA VAL A 21 -23.55 29.72 4.42
C VAL A 21 -22.16 29.19 4.75
N ALA A 22 -21.98 28.65 5.96
CA ALA A 22 -20.75 27.97 6.33
C ALA A 22 -20.55 26.78 5.39
N LEU A 23 -19.42 26.76 4.68
CA LEU A 23 -19.02 25.61 3.86
C LEU A 23 -18.95 24.37 4.77
N PRO A 24 -19.36 23.18 4.29
CA PRO A 24 -19.20 21.95 5.05
C PRO A 24 -17.72 21.80 5.43
N ILE A 25 -17.48 21.62 6.73
CA ILE A 25 -16.15 21.37 7.27
C ILE A 25 -15.58 20.17 6.52
N ALA A 26 -14.43 20.36 5.86
CA ALA A 26 -13.73 19.28 5.18
C ALA A 26 -13.54 18.12 6.19
N PRO A 27 -13.84 16.86 5.81
CA PRO A 27 -13.64 15.74 6.71
C PRO A 27 -12.19 15.76 7.21
N ALA A 28 -12.02 15.60 8.53
CA ALA A 28 -10.70 15.55 9.13
C ALA A 28 -9.86 14.49 8.38
N PRO A 29 -8.61 14.79 8.00
CA PRO A 29 -7.73 13.80 7.41
C PRO A 29 -7.72 12.56 8.32
N ALA A 30 -7.89 11.38 7.72
CA ALA A 30 -7.67 10.15 8.47
C ALA A 30 -6.27 10.23 9.11
N PRO A 31 -6.09 9.80 10.37
CA PRO A 31 -4.77 9.76 10.97
C PRO A 31 -3.83 9.02 10.01
N PRO A 32 -2.63 9.54 9.72
CA PRO A 32 -1.74 8.95 8.75
C PRO A 32 -1.49 7.50 9.14
N ILE A 33 -1.74 6.58 8.21
CA ILE A 33 -1.33 5.19 8.38
C ILE A 33 0.19 5.22 8.32
N PRO A 34 0.90 4.83 9.39
CA PRO A 34 2.36 4.92 9.42
C PRO A 34 2.93 4.20 8.20
N GLY A 35 3.55 4.95 7.28
CA GLY A 35 4.02 4.39 6.00
C GLY A 35 3.39 4.97 4.73
N VAL A 36 2.16 5.46 4.82
CA VAL A 36 1.34 5.91 3.67
C VAL A 36 0.98 7.39 3.84
N PRO A 37 1.64 8.32 3.13
CA PRO A 37 1.39 9.76 3.23
C PRO A 37 -0.02 10.19 2.83
N THR A 38 -0.61 9.53 1.83
CA THR A 38 -1.93 9.90 1.30
C THR A 38 -2.81 8.65 1.20
N PRO A 39 -3.21 8.04 2.34
CA PRO A 39 -4.02 6.84 2.32
C PRO A 39 -5.42 7.13 1.76
N CYS A 40 -6.12 6.09 1.31
CA CYS A 40 -7.56 6.16 1.14
C CYS A 40 -8.24 6.56 2.45
N THR A 41 -9.41 7.20 2.36
CA THR A 41 -10.26 7.43 3.53
C THR A 41 -10.58 6.09 4.19
N THR A 42 -10.41 6.03 5.51
CA THR A 42 -10.67 4.82 6.28
C THR A 42 -12.11 4.35 6.11
N THR A 43 -12.30 3.11 5.65
CA THR A 43 -13.62 2.49 5.53
C THR A 43 -13.84 1.40 6.57
N ASN A 44 -12.75 0.79 7.04
CA ASN A 44 -12.74 -0.23 8.08
C ASN A 44 -11.85 0.24 9.23
N PRO A 45 -12.36 1.04 10.18
CA PRO A 45 -11.56 1.53 11.29
C PRO A 45 -11.05 0.36 12.15
N TRP A 46 -9.80 0.47 12.61
CA TRP A 46 -9.18 -0.55 13.46
C TRP A 46 -10.02 -0.78 14.74
N PRO A 47 -10.48 -2.03 15.00
CA PRO A 47 -11.30 -2.35 16.16
C PRO A 47 -10.46 -2.46 17.44
N ALA A 48 -9.96 -1.34 17.95
CA ALA A 48 -8.96 -1.27 19.02
C ALA A 48 -9.33 -2.01 20.32
N LYS A 49 -10.62 -2.11 20.64
CA LYS A 49 -11.13 -2.75 21.86
C LYS A 49 -11.57 -4.21 21.65
N ALA A 50 -11.54 -4.72 20.41
CA ALA A 50 -11.95 -6.09 20.14
C ALA A 50 -10.86 -7.09 20.58
N PRO A 51 -11.25 -8.23 21.19
CA PRO A 51 -10.37 -9.37 21.38
C PRO A 51 -9.83 -9.89 20.04
N ILE A 52 -8.62 -10.45 20.01
CA ILE A 52 -7.95 -10.83 18.75
C ILE A 52 -8.72 -11.87 17.92
N ASP A 53 -9.46 -12.80 18.55
CA ASP A 53 -10.32 -13.75 17.82
C ASP A 53 -11.44 -13.02 17.05
N LYS A 54 -11.95 -11.91 17.59
CA LYS A 54 -12.93 -11.04 16.95
C LYS A 54 -12.29 -10.19 15.87
N VAL A 55 -11.10 -9.63 16.13
CA VAL A 55 -10.32 -8.92 15.10
C VAL A 55 -10.10 -9.82 13.90
N ARG A 56 -9.71 -11.08 14.13
CA ARG A 56 -9.48 -12.08 13.10
C ARG A 56 -10.70 -12.29 12.21
N LYS A 57 -11.88 -12.52 12.82
CA LYS A 57 -13.15 -12.69 12.09
C LYS A 57 -13.53 -11.44 11.30
N GLN A 58 -13.42 -10.27 11.93
CA GLN A 58 -13.73 -9.01 11.26
C GLN A 58 -12.80 -8.75 10.08
N PHE A 59 -11.52 -9.13 10.17
CA PHE A 59 -10.58 -9.01 9.06
C PHE A 59 -11.07 -9.79 7.84
N GLU A 60 -11.49 -11.05 8.04
CA GLU A 60 -12.04 -11.89 6.96
C GLU A 60 -13.31 -11.28 6.36
N GLU A 61 -14.22 -10.81 7.22
CA GLU A 61 -15.49 -10.20 6.82
C GLU A 61 -15.31 -8.89 6.03
N LYS A 62 -14.35 -8.05 6.44
CA LYS A 62 -14.14 -6.72 5.83
C LYS A 62 -13.34 -6.78 4.55
N PHE A 63 -12.31 -7.62 4.49
CA PHE A 63 -11.37 -7.62 3.37
C PHE A 63 -11.56 -8.81 2.43
N GLY A 64 -12.41 -9.78 2.78
CA GLY A 64 -12.64 -10.97 1.95
C GLY A 64 -11.42 -11.90 1.85
N ILE A 65 -10.44 -11.72 2.73
CA ILE A 65 -9.20 -12.51 2.78
C ILE A 65 -9.31 -13.48 3.95
N ARG A 66 -9.13 -14.78 3.67
CA ARG A 66 -9.09 -15.80 4.74
C ARG A 66 -7.85 -15.62 5.58
N VAL A 67 -7.97 -15.73 6.90
CA VAL A 67 -6.82 -15.58 7.79
C VAL A 67 -6.62 -16.78 8.70
N GLN A 68 -5.36 -17.07 8.99
CA GLN A 68 -4.96 -18.18 9.85
C GLN A 68 -3.54 -17.94 10.40
N GLY A 69 -3.01 -18.96 11.09
CA GLY A 69 -1.71 -18.92 11.73
C GLY A 69 -1.83 -18.68 13.23
N ASP A 70 -0.77 -18.99 13.96
CA ASP A 70 -0.72 -18.93 15.43
C ASP A 70 -0.32 -17.55 15.97
N GLN A 71 0.10 -16.63 15.09
CA GLN A 71 0.52 -15.28 15.49
C GLN A 71 -0.62 -14.26 15.58
N TRP A 72 -1.89 -14.68 15.45
CA TRP A 72 -3.04 -13.86 15.83
C TRP A 72 -3.18 -13.81 17.36
N THR A 73 -2.31 -13.03 18.01
CA THR A 73 -2.23 -12.91 19.47
C THR A 73 -2.25 -11.46 19.94
N GLU A 74 -2.51 -11.26 21.24
CA GLU A 74 -2.46 -9.92 21.86
C GLU A 74 -1.06 -9.30 21.79
N GLN A 75 -0.02 -10.13 21.91
CA GLN A 75 1.37 -9.69 21.79
C GLN A 75 1.63 -9.03 20.43
N ASN A 76 1.05 -9.57 19.36
CA ASN A 76 1.23 -9.08 18.00
C ASN A 76 0.19 -8.02 17.59
N ARG A 77 -0.62 -7.49 18.53
CA ARG A 77 -1.73 -6.58 18.23
C ARG A 77 -1.32 -5.37 17.39
N ARG A 78 -0.14 -4.78 17.65
CA ARG A 78 0.36 -3.63 16.88
C ARG A 78 0.76 -4.02 15.46
N ALA A 79 1.37 -5.19 15.26
CA ALA A 79 1.68 -5.70 13.94
C ALA A 79 0.39 -6.01 13.14
N ILE A 80 -0.60 -6.64 13.78
CA ILE A 80 -1.92 -6.91 13.19
C ILE A 80 -2.61 -5.59 12.78
N LYS A 81 -2.54 -4.56 13.62
CA LYS A 81 -3.07 -3.23 13.31
C LYS A 81 -2.41 -2.65 12.05
N ILE A 82 -1.09 -2.76 11.91
CA ILE A 82 -0.38 -2.27 10.71
C ILE A 82 -0.88 -3.00 9.45
N VAL A 83 -1.03 -4.33 9.49
CA VAL A 83 -1.55 -5.09 8.36
C VAL A 83 -2.97 -4.66 8.01
N TRP A 84 -3.84 -4.54 9.02
CA TRP A 84 -5.22 -4.06 8.86
C TRP A 84 -5.27 -2.69 8.18
N GLU A 85 -4.55 -1.72 8.74
CA GLU A 85 -4.52 -0.35 8.23
C GLU A 85 -3.89 -0.28 6.84
N THR A 86 -2.86 -1.07 6.56
CA THR A 86 -2.22 -1.12 5.22
C THR A 86 -3.21 -1.55 4.13
N ILE A 87 -4.04 -2.55 4.42
CA ILE A 87 -5.05 -3.03 3.47
C ILE A 87 -6.16 -1.98 3.31
N ASP A 88 -6.62 -1.38 4.40
CA ASP A 88 -7.63 -0.32 4.36
C ASP A 88 -7.11 0.96 3.65
N ALA A 89 -5.81 1.25 3.74
CA ALA A 89 -5.15 2.39 3.09
C ALA A 89 -5.29 2.39 1.57
N VAL A 90 -5.53 1.25 0.95
CA VAL A 90 -5.69 1.11 -0.50
C VAL A 90 -7.12 0.74 -0.91
N SER A 91 -8.05 0.69 0.04
CA SER A 91 -9.43 0.21 -0.16
C SER A 91 -10.29 1.05 -1.10
N CYS A 92 -9.91 2.30 -1.37
CA CYS A 92 -10.55 3.14 -2.39
C CYS A 92 -10.13 2.80 -3.83
N THR A 93 -9.26 1.79 -4.01
CA THR A 93 -8.86 1.23 -5.30
C THR A 93 -9.43 -0.18 -5.45
N ASP A 94 -9.36 -0.72 -6.65
CA ASP A 94 -9.72 -2.10 -6.94
C ASP A 94 -8.55 -3.08 -6.74
N TYR A 95 -7.43 -2.67 -6.15
CA TYR A 95 -6.23 -3.51 -5.98
C TYR A 95 -6.55 -4.88 -5.35
N PHE A 96 -7.23 -4.89 -4.19
CA PHE A 96 -7.63 -6.12 -3.51
C PHE A 96 -8.74 -6.90 -4.26
N PRO A 97 -9.83 -6.26 -4.72
CA PRO A 97 -10.80 -6.94 -5.59
C PRO A 97 -10.17 -7.60 -6.82
N THR A 98 -9.24 -6.93 -7.49
CA THR A 98 -8.56 -7.43 -8.69
C THR A 98 -7.63 -8.59 -8.36
N LEU A 99 -6.78 -8.50 -7.33
CA LEU A 99 -5.92 -9.63 -6.94
C LEU A 99 -6.75 -10.83 -6.47
N LEU A 100 -7.86 -10.61 -5.76
CA LEU A 100 -8.75 -11.70 -5.34
C LEU A 100 -9.42 -12.33 -6.56
N GLY A 101 -9.88 -11.54 -7.53
CA GLY A 101 -10.47 -12.01 -8.78
C GLY A 101 -9.51 -12.89 -9.58
N LYS A 102 -8.26 -12.45 -9.76
CA LYS A 102 -7.19 -13.21 -10.45
C LYS A 102 -6.88 -14.56 -9.80
N ASN A 103 -7.05 -14.65 -8.48
CA ASN A 103 -6.80 -15.85 -7.69
C ASN A 103 -8.09 -16.62 -7.32
N HIS A 104 -9.21 -16.37 -8.01
CA HIS A 104 -10.50 -17.03 -7.76
C HIS A 104 -10.98 -16.96 -6.29
N GLY A 105 -10.66 -15.86 -5.59
CA GLY A 105 -11.00 -15.62 -4.19
C GLY A 105 -10.21 -16.50 -3.19
N ARG A 106 -9.08 -17.09 -3.61
CA ARG A 106 -8.31 -18.04 -2.79
C ARG A 106 -7.08 -17.44 -2.08
N VAL A 107 -6.87 -16.14 -2.17
CA VAL A 107 -5.78 -15.46 -1.45
C VAL A 107 -6.10 -15.45 0.04
N GLY A 108 -5.17 -15.96 0.84
CA GLY A 108 -5.23 -15.88 2.30
C GLY A 108 -4.07 -15.10 2.92
N LEU A 109 -4.19 -14.83 4.21
CA LEU A 109 -3.13 -14.28 5.06
C LEU A 109 -2.77 -15.28 6.16
N ASN A 110 -1.51 -15.66 6.23
CA ASN A 110 -0.97 -16.62 7.18
C ASN A 110 -0.02 -15.90 8.15
N ALA A 111 -0.49 -15.58 9.35
CA ALA A 111 0.34 -14.97 10.39
C ALA A 111 1.12 -16.08 11.12
N ALA A 112 2.33 -16.38 10.64
CA ALA A 112 3.12 -17.52 11.11
C ALA A 112 4.61 -17.24 10.98
N LYS A 113 5.42 -17.97 11.76
CA LYS A 113 6.88 -17.92 11.62
C LYS A 113 7.32 -18.44 10.25
N THR A 114 8.13 -17.66 9.57
CA THR A 114 8.87 -18.08 8.37
C THR A 114 10.14 -18.82 8.79
N ARG A 115 10.56 -19.85 8.05
CA ARG A 115 11.77 -20.64 8.39
C ARG A 115 13.09 -19.96 8.03
N SER A 116 13.05 -18.86 7.29
CA SER A 116 14.21 -18.10 6.81
C SER A 116 14.36 -16.76 7.53
N TRP A 117 15.28 -15.93 7.08
CA TRP A 117 15.43 -14.53 7.47
C TRP A 117 14.26 -13.66 6.98
N ALA A 118 13.53 -14.08 5.94
CA ALA A 118 12.41 -13.36 5.34
C ALA A 118 11.34 -12.95 6.35
N TRP A 119 10.74 -11.77 6.17
CA TRP A 119 9.70 -11.25 7.09
C TRP A 119 8.28 -11.51 6.56
N GLY A 120 8.19 -11.84 5.28
CA GLY A 120 6.99 -12.30 4.62
C GLY A 120 7.35 -13.12 3.38
N ASP A 121 6.35 -13.81 2.84
CA ASP A 121 6.43 -14.47 1.55
C ASP A 121 5.04 -14.65 0.94
N TRP A 122 4.96 -14.66 -0.38
CA TRP A 122 3.79 -15.17 -1.10
C TRP A 122 3.97 -16.64 -1.45
N SER A 123 3.10 -17.48 -0.91
CA SER A 123 2.89 -18.87 -1.31
C SER A 123 4.05 -19.84 -1.02
N LEU A 124 5.20 -19.39 -0.47
CA LEU A 124 6.36 -20.23 -0.16
C LEU A 124 6.17 -21.04 1.12
N THR A 125 5.82 -20.36 2.21
CA THR A 125 5.54 -21.01 3.49
C THR A 125 4.20 -21.76 3.41
N LYS A 126 3.23 -21.21 2.68
CA LYS A 126 1.96 -21.88 2.40
C LYS A 126 1.32 -21.44 1.11
N ALA A 127 1.08 -22.41 0.23
CA ALA A 127 0.47 -22.19 -1.08
C ALA A 127 -0.82 -21.35 -1.02
N GLY A 128 -0.88 -20.28 -1.80
CA GLY A 128 -2.04 -19.37 -1.90
C GLY A 128 -2.21 -18.39 -0.74
N TYR A 129 -1.23 -18.29 0.15
CA TYR A 129 -1.24 -17.34 1.27
C TYR A 129 -0.08 -16.36 1.18
N VAL A 130 -0.36 -15.08 1.47
CA VAL A 130 0.66 -14.16 1.97
C VAL A 130 0.97 -14.60 3.39
N THR A 131 2.19 -15.04 3.66
CA THR A 131 2.67 -15.31 5.01
C THR A 131 3.40 -14.09 5.52
N LEU A 132 3.09 -13.66 6.75
CA LEU A 132 3.80 -12.58 7.44
C LEU A 132 4.25 -13.09 8.80
N ASP A 133 5.54 -12.93 9.11
CA ASP A 133 6.07 -13.21 10.44
C ASP A 133 5.90 -11.99 11.35
N LEU A 134 4.74 -11.92 11.99
CA LEU A 134 4.37 -10.83 12.88
C LEU A 134 5.27 -10.73 14.11
N SER A 135 5.98 -11.80 14.47
CA SER A 135 6.96 -11.74 15.57
C SER A 135 8.19 -10.92 15.18
N LYS A 136 8.60 -10.96 13.91
CA LYS A 136 9.69 -10.13 13.38
C LYS A 136 9.28 -8.68 13.19
N PHE A 137 7.99 -8.42 12.93
CA PHE A 137 7.47 -7.05 12.78
C PHE A 137 7.76 -6.18 14.02
N HIS A 138 7.85 -6.78 15.22
CA HIS A 138 8.21 -6.06 16.43
C HIS A 138 9.53 -5.29 16.30
N THR A 139 10.53 -5.85 15.61
CA THR A 139 11.81 -5.16 15.43
C THR A 139 11.66 -3.87 14.61
N ALA A 140 10.88 -3.87 13.53
CA ALA A 140 10.63 -2.64 12.76
C ALA A 140 9.75 -1.64 13.55
N ILE A 141 8.77 -2.16 14.28
CA ILE A 141 7.88 -1.38 15.15
C ILE A 141 8.67 -0.67 16.27
N ASP A 142 9.61 -1.37 16.89
CA ASP A 142 10.49 -0.84 17.94
C ASP A 142 11.48 0.18 17.38
N ASN A 143 11.80 0.06 16.09
CA ASN A 143 12.64 0.98 15.34
C ASN A 143 11.88 2.15 14.69
N HIS A 144 10.56 2.27 14.91
CA HIS A 144 9.71 3.30 14.26
C HIS A 144 9.82 3.28 12.72
N ASP A 145 9.99 2.08 12.16
CA ASP A 145 10.08 1.84 10.72
C ASP A 145 8.83 1.12 10.21
N GLU A 146 7.65 1.64 10.55
CA GLU A 146 6.40 1.05 10.09
C GLU A 146 6.20 1.19 8.58
N GLY A 147 6.81 2.19 7.94
CA GLY A 147 6.74 2.38 6.48
C GLY A 147 7.30 1.20 5.69
N ARG A 148 8.38 0.60 6.21
CA ARG A 148 8.93 -0.66 5.70
C ARG A 148 7.95 -1.82 5.81
N LEU A 149 7.17 -1.91 6.90
CA LEU A 149 6.15 -2.96 7.07
C LEU A 149 4.98 -2.78 6.10
N VAL A 150 4.54 -1.54 5.86
CA VAL A 150 3.54 -1.23 4.83
C VAL A 150 4.04 -1.69 3.46
N ARG A 151 5.26 -1.32 3.09
CA ARG A 151 5.89 -1.73 1.82
C ARG A 151 5.93 -3.25 1.72
N LEU A 152 6.34 -3.96 2.77
CA LEU A 152 6.40 -5.43 2.77
C LEU A 152 5.01 -6.05 2.55
N VAL A 153 4.00 -5.62 3.31
CA VAL A 153 2.63 -6.16 3.15
C VAL A 153 2.14 -5.98 1.72
N ILE A 154 2.29 -4.78 1.14
CA ILE A 154 1.83 -4.50 -0.23
C ILE A 154 2.66 -5.25 -1.26
N HIS A 155 3.98 -5.38 -1.05
CA HIS A 155 4.88 -6.17 -1.88
C HIS A 155 4.41 -7.63 -1.99
N GLU A 156 4.12 -8.29 -0.86
CA GLU A 156 3.66 -9.69 -0.89
C GLU A 156 2.32 -9.85 -1.60
N PHE A 157 1.39 -8.91 -1.38
CA PHE A 157 0.14 -8.88 -2.16
C PHE A 157 0.38 -8.51 -3.63
N GLY A 158 1.50 -7.87 -3.97
CA GLY A 158 1.93 -7.57 -5.33
C GLY A 158 2.26 -8.86 -6.10
N HIS A 159 2.90 -9.83 -5.45
CA HIS A 159 3.05 -11.17 -6.02
C HIS A 159 1.70 -11.86 -6.23
N ALA A 160 0.77 -11.74 -5.29
CA ALA A 160 -0.58 -12.27 -5.46
C ALA A 160 -1.31 -11.60 -6.64
N PHE A 161 -1.18 -10.29 -6.81
CA PHE A 161 -1.71 -9.55 -7.96
C PHE A 161 -1.09 -10.03 -9.28
N ASN A 162 0.19 -10.39 -9.27
CA ASN A 162 0.94 -10.89 -10.41
C ASN A 162 0.88 -12.43 -10.59
N SER A 163 -0.01 -13.11 -9.87
CA SER A 163 -0.21 -14.56 -9.98
C SER A 163 -0.66 -15.01 -11.38
N ASP A 164 -1.39 -14.16 -12.10
CA ASP A 164 -1.90 -14.44 -13.45
C ASP A 164 -0.85 -14.28 -14.56
N ARG A 165 0.39 -13.92 -14.23
CA ARG A 165 1.48 -13.63 -15.19
C ARG A 165 1.74 -14.73 -16.20
N HIS A 166 1.49 -16.00 -15.86
CA HIS A 166 1.67 -17.15 -16.75
C HIS A 166 0.68 -17.15 -17.93
N SER A 167 -0.46 -16.49 -17.79
CA SER A 167 -1.38 -16.23 -18.92
C SER A 167 -0.88 -15.09 -19.83
N ASN A 168 0.27 -14.49 -19.50
CA ASN A 168 0.92 -13.37 -20.17
C ASN A 168 -0.05 -12.20 -20.45
N PRO A 169 -0.76 -11.69 -19.44
CA PRO A 169 -1.72 -10.61 -19.61
C PRO A 169 -1.02 -9.32 -20.07
N ARG A 170 -1.78 -8.40 -20.70
CA ARG A 170 -1.23 -7.19 -21.30
C ARG A 170 -0.38 -6.36 -20.33
N TYR A 171 -0.85 -6.15 -19.10
CA TYR A 171 -0.09 -5.38 -18.11
C TYR A 171 1.27 -6.04 -17.79
N TRP A 172 1.34 -7.37 -17.81
CA TRP A 172 2.57 -8.11 -17.55
C TRP A 172 3.54 -8.00 -18.72
N GLN A 173 3.06 -8.06 -19.95
CA GLN A 173 3.88 -7.79 -21.14
C GLN A 173 4.47 -6.37 -21.08
N GLU A 174 3.63 -5.38 -20.80
CA GLU A 174 4.06 -3.98 -20.65
C GLU A 174 5.10 -3.82 -19.53
N PHE A 175 4.97 -4.57 -18.42
CA PHE A 175 5.93 -4.54 -17.33
C PHE A 175 7.26 -5.19 -17.70
N LYS A 176 7.26 -6.35 -18.37
CA LYS A 176 8.48 -7.02 -18.84
C LYS A 176 9.27 -6.10 -19.78
N ASP A 177 8.58 -5.46 -20.71
CA ASP A 177 9.17 -4.49 -21.63
C ASP A 177 9.74 -3.27 -20.89
N LEU A 178 9.06 -2.80 -19.84
CA LEU A 178 9.54 -1.72 -18.99
C LEU A 178 10.80 -2.15 -18.22
N HIS A 179 10.77 -3.33 -17.61
CA HIS A 179 11.91 -3.88 -16.88
C HIS A 179 13.13 -4.07 -17.77
N ALA A 180 12.96 -4.57 -18.99
CA ALA A 180 14.05 -4.70 -19.95
C ALA A 180 14.71 -3.36 -20.32
N ARG A 181 13.99 -2.23 -20.21
CA ARG A 181 14.50 -0.88 -20.51
C ARG A 181 15.07 -0.15 -19.30
N GLU A 182 14.41 -0.27 -18.16
CA GLU A 182 14.78 0.48 -16.95
C GLU A 182 15.71 -0.30 -16.01
N GLY A 183 15.64 -1.63 -16.06
CA GLY A 183 16.45 -2.54 -15.25
C GLY A 183 16.16 -2.41 -13.75
N HIS A 184 17.22 -2.48 -12.97
CA HIS A 184 17.22 -2.46 -11.50
C HIS A 184 16.33 -1.37 -10.91
N PHE A 185 15.56 -1.71 -9.87
CA PHE A 185 14.69 -0.78 -9.14
C PHE A 185 15.13 -0.58 -7.69
N SER A 186 15.45 -1.65 -6.99
CA SER A 186 15.86 -1.67 -5.58
C SER A 186 16.83 -2.83 -5.36
N GLU A 187 17.76 -2.68 -4.42
CA GLU A 187 18.69 -3.75 -4.05
C GLU A 187 17.95 -5.00 -3.57
N TYR A 188 16.84 -4.82 -2.84
CA TYR A 188 15.95 -5.90 -2.40
C TYR A 188 15.44 -6.76 -3.57
N ALA A 189 15.00 -6.14 -4.67
CA ALA A 189 14.43 -6.87 -5.80
C ALA A 189 15.50 -7.51 -6.71
N GLY A 190 16.74 -7.01 -6.64
CA GLY A 190 17.82 -7.44 -7.51
C GLY A 190 17.44 -7.32 -8.99
N GLY A 191 17.60 -8.43 -9.73
CA GLY A 191 17.29 -8.51 -11.17
C GLY A 191 16.03 -9.30 -11.53
N SER A 192 15.29 -9.84 -10.54
CA SER A 192 14.10 -10.65 -10.81
C SER A 192 12.94 -9.75 -11.23
N VAL A 193 12.34 -10.03 -12.40
CA VAL A 193 11.24 -9.21 -12.94
C VAL A 193 10.03 -9.23 -11.99
N THR A 194 9.75 -10.37 -11.35
CA THR A 194 8.60 -10.54 -10.45
C THR A 194 8.82 -9.84 -9.11
N GLU A 195 10.05 -9.84 -8.60
CA GLU A 195 10.45 -9.08 -7.40
C GLU A 195 10.42 -7.58 -7.70
N VAL A 196 10.96 -7.15 -8.85
CA VAL A 196 10.91 -5.74 -9.26
C VAL A 196 9.46 -5.27 -9.42
N PHE A 197 8.57 -6.11 -9.96
CA PHE A 197 7.13 -5.82 -9.97
C PHE A 197 6.59 -5.61 -8.56
N ALA A 198 6.77 -6.58 -7.66
CA ALA A 198 6.26 -6.50 -6.31
C ALA A 198 6.82 -5.30 -5.54
N ASP A 199 8.11 -4.97 -5.72
CA ASP A 199 8.75 -3.82 -5.11
C ASP A 199 8.25 -2.49 -5.63
N THR A 200 8.08 -2.36 -6.95
CA THR A 200 7.52 -1.13 -7.51
C THR A 200 6.11 -0.89 -6.93
N VAL A 201 5.30 -1.93 -6.77
CA VAL A 201 3.97 -1.84 -6.13
C VAL A 201 4.08 -1.53 -4.63
N GLY A 202 4.98 -2.22 -3.92
CA GLY A 202 5.22 -2.03 -2.47
C GLY A 202 5.64 -0.61 -2.12
N TYR A 203 6.67 -0.08 -2.79
CA TYR A 203 7.19 1.28 -2.57
C TYR A 203 6.26 2.37 -3.11
N TYR A 204 5.32 2.03 -4.00
CA TYR A 204 4.31 2.97 -4.50
C TYR A 204 3.31 3.33 -3.40
N VAL A 205 2.92 2.36 -2.56
CA VAL A 205 2.04 2.59 -1.40
C VAL A 205 2.84 2.97 -0.15
N GLY A 206 3.87 2.20 0.19
CA GLY A 206 4.78 2.44 1.31
C GLY A 206 5.78 3.55 1.02
N ARG A 207 5.30 4.76 0.69
CA ARG A 207 6.14 5.89 0.30
C ARG A 207 7.10 6.31 1.42
N CYS A 208 6.77 6.05 2.69
CA CYS A 208 7.63 6.33 3.84
C CYS A 208 8.56 5.16 4.23
N ALA A 209 8.62 4.07 3.46
CA ALA A 209 9.67 3.07 3.65
C ALA A 209 11.06 3.71 3.44
N LEU A 210 12.05 3.24 4.19
CA LEU A 210 13.44 3.64 4.02
C LEU A 210 13.90 3.40 2.58
N GLU A 211 14.85 4.23 2.14
CA GLU A 211 15.52 4.11 0.84
C GLU A 211 14.59 4.01 -0.37
N ASN A 212 13.36 4.53 -0.25
CA ASN A 212 12.35 4.41 -1.30
C ASN A 212 12.88 4.91 -2.66
N PRO A 213 13.01 4.04 -3.68
CA PRO A 213 13.68 4.39 -4.93
C PRO A 213 13.04 5.56 -5.68
N TYR A 214 11.74 5.77 -5.51
CA TYR A 214 11.03 6.88 -6.16
C TYR A 214 11.43 8.25 -5.62
N ASN A 215 12.05 8.36 -4.44
CA ASN A 215 12.46 9.64 -3.87
C ASN A 215 13.55 10.32 -4.71
N SER A 216 14.33 9.55 -5.47
CA SER A 216 15.34 10.08 -6.40
C SER A 216 14.75 10.68 -7.69
N GLY A 217 13.50 10.33 -8.03
CA GLY A 217 12.89 10.65 -9.33
C GLY A 217 13.36 9.77 -10.50
N LYS A 218 14.46 9.01 -10.35
CA LYS A 218 15.02 8.15 -11.41
C LYS A 218 14.01 7.11 -11.91
N HIS A 219 13.21 6.55 -11.01
CA HIS A 219 12.30 5.46 -11.33
C HIS A 219 10.88 5.92 -11.70
N LYS A 220 10.75 7.11 -12.32
CA LYS A 220 9.43 7.67 -12.71
C LYS A 220 8.61 6.74 -13.61
N LYS A 221 9.23 6.03 -14.55
CA LYS A 221 8.47 5.16 -15.47
C LYS A 221 7.83 3.96 -14.75
N TYR A 222 8.52 3.37 -13.78
CA TYR A 222 7.91 2.37 -12.89
C TYR A 222 6.75 2.96 -12.10
N TYR A 223 6.90 4.18 -11.59
CA TYR A 223 5.83 4.87 -10.87
C TYR A 223 4.58 5.06 -11.75
N GLU A 224 4.74 5.59 -12.96
CA GLU A 224 3.62 5.80 -13.89
C GLU A 224 2.96 4.49 -14.31
N PHE A 225 3.75 3.42 -14.47
CA PHE A 225 3.22 2.09 -14.73
C PHE A 225 2.32 1.63 -13.59
N VAL A 226 2.81 1.67 -12.34
CA VAL A 226 2.06 1.19 -11.17
C VAL A 226 0.82 2.05 -10.95
N LYS A 227 0.95 3.38 -11.05
CA LYS A 227 -0.16 4.33 -11.02
C LYS A 227 -1.26 3.92 -11.99
N LYS A 228 -0.91 3.68 -13.25
CA LYS A 228 -1.88 3.39 -14.31
C LYS A 228 -2.48 1.99 -14.20
N ASN A 229 -1.64 0.96 -14.06
CA ASN A 229 -2.02 -0.43 -14.27
C ASN A 229 -2.35 -1.21 -12.99
N VAL A 230 -2.01 -0.68 -11.81
CA VAL A 230 -2.25 -1.36 -10.53
C VAL A 230 -3.23 -0.59 -9.65
N PHE A 231 -3.13 0.75 -9.62
CA PHE A 231 -3.96 1.59 -8.74
C PHE A 231 -4.86 2.60 -9.48
N HIS A 232 -5.02 2.46 -10.80
CA HIS A 232 -5.98 3.21 -11.62
C HIS A 232 -5.94 4.75 -11.43
N GLY A 233 -4.73 5.30 -11.33
CA GLY A 233 -4.48 6.73 -11.17
C GLY A 233 -4.39 7.21 -9.73
N ARG A 234 -4.74 6.37 -8.74
CA ARG A 234 -4.64 6.73 -7.32
C ARG A 234 -3.19 6.81 -6.86
N GLU A 235 -2.82 7.96 -6.33
CA GLU A 235 -1.50 8.20 -5.73
C GLU A 235 -1.57 8.10 -4.20
N PHE A 236 -0.52 7.54 -3.57
CA PHE A 236 -0.42 7.36 -2.11
C PHE A 236 0.63 8.25 -1.45
N GLY A 237 1.24 9.16 -2.21
CA GLY A 237 2.14 10.18 -1.73
C GLY A 237 2.60 11.09 -2.86
N PRO A 238 3.64 11.91 -2.63
CA PRO A 238 4.06 12.89 -3.62
C PRO A 238 4.68 12.23 -4.85
N ALA A 239 4.79 13.01 -5.92
CA ALA A 239 5.39 12.59 -7.17
C ALA A 239 6.85 12.12 -7.00
N PRO A 240 7.36 11.25 -7.89
CA PRO A 240 8.77 10.85 -7.88
C PRO A 240 9.72 12.05 -7.86
N GLY A 241 10.80 11.96 -7.08
CA GLY A 241 11.75 13.07 -6.87
C GLY A 241 11.39 13.97 -5.68
N THR A 242 10.24 13.75 -5.05
CA THR A 242 9.84 14.46 -3.83
C THR A 242 9.79 13.47 -2.66
N THR A 243 10.58 13.74 -1.63
CA THR A 243 10.54 12.98 -0.38
C THR A 243 9.23 13.28 0.35
N PRO A 244 8.42 12.27 0.72
CA PRO A 244 7.25 12.46 1.57
C PRO A 244 7.63 12.93 2.97
N ASP A 245 6.74 13.69 3.60
CA ASP A 245 6.86 14.03 5.02
C ASP A 245 6.49 12.81 5.87
N CYS A 246 7.51 12.17 6.44
CA CYS A 246 7.42 10.92 7.19
C CYS A 246 8.15 11.07 8.52
N ALA A 247 7.62 10.44 9.57
CA ALA A 247 8.40 10.25 10.78
C ALA A 247 9.65 9.42 10.45
N ALA A 248 10.83 9.92 10.80
CA ALA A 248 12.08 9.22 10.55
C ALA A 248 12.21 8.00 11.48
N PRO A 249 12.60 6.82 10.96
CA PRO A 249 12.95 5.68 11.79
C PRO A 249 14.14 5.94 12.71
N LYS A 250 14.33 5.08 13.72
CA LYS A 250 15.53 5.10 14.57
C LYS A 250 16.78 4.84 13.71
N LYS A 251 17.86 5.56 14.03
CA LYS A 251 19.17 5.38 13.38
C LYS A 251 19.62 3.92 13.51
N GLY A 252 19.95 3.28 12.39
CA GLY A 252 20.38 1.88 12.35
C GLY A 252 19.25 0.87 12.17
N ALA A 253 18.03 1.30 11.84
CA ALA A 253 17.01 0.40 11.31
C ALA A 253 17.54 -0.29 10.03
N GLU A 254 17.48 -1.63 10.00
CA GLU A 254 17.90 -2.43 8.83
C GLU A 254 16.77 -2.48 7.78
N GLU A 255 16.94 -3.19 6.66
CA GLU A 255 15.83 -3.55 5.74
C GLU A 255 15.34 -4.99 6.00
N PRO A 256 14.06 -5.33 5.72
CA PRO A 256 13.61 -6.70 5.81
C PRO A 256 14.19 -7.36 4.60
N ALA A 257 14.86 -8.46 4.83
CA ALA A 257 15.57 -9.08 3.77
C ALA A 257 14.54 -10.06 3.08
N PRO A 258 14.49 -10.17 1.72
CA PRO A 258 13.51 -11.01 0.98
C PRO A 258 13.56 -12.50 1.30
N ALA A 259 12.60 -13.28 0.81
CA ALA A 259 12.85 -14.73 0.67
C ALA A 259 13.74 -14.97 -0.57
N THR A 260 14.93 -15.56 -0.43
CA THR A 260 15.78 -15.87 -1.60
C THR A 260 15.45 -17.19 -2.29
N ALA A 261 15.72 -17.19 -3.61
CA ALA A 261 15.70 -18.34 -4.53
C ALA A 261 16.44 -19.57 -3.99
N GLU A 262 17.59 -19.37 -3.35
CA GLU A 262 18.45 -20.47 -2.93
C GLU A 262 17.93 -21.22 -1.69
N GLU A 263 17.08 -20.60 -0.86
CA GLU A 263 16.67 -21.20 0.42
C GLU A 263 15.40 -22.06 0.35
N THR A 264 14.67 -22.06 -0.78
CA THR A 264 13.34 -22.68 -0.89
C THR A 264 13.16 -23.62 -2.10
N SER A 265 14.25 -24.21 -2.63
CA SER A 265 14.28 -25.00 -3.88
C SER A 265 13.41 -26.29 -3.97
N THR A 266 12.51 -26.54 -3.00
CA THR A 266 11.68 -27.76 -2.97
C THR A 266 10.26 -27.60 -3.53
N THR A 267 9.79 -26.39 -3.85
CA THR A 267 8.45 -26.20 -4.46
C THR A 267 8.51 -26.08 -5.99
N PRO A 268 7.84 -26.96 -6.76
CA PRO A 268 7.92 -26.97 -8.23
C PRO A 268 7.57 -25.64 -8.91
N TRP A 269 6.51 -24.96 -8.43
CA TRP A 269 6.07 -23.67 -8.98
C TRP A 269 7.03 -22.52 -8.62
N TYR A 270 7.87 -22.67 -7.58
CA TYR A 270 8.89 -21.68 -7.24
C TYR A 270 10.04 -21.70 -8.26
N ARG A 271 10.44 -22.88 -8.75
CA ARG A 271 11.41 -22.97 -9.84
C ARG A 271 10.91 -22.29 -11.11
N GLU A 272 9.60 -22.24 -11.32
CA GLU A 272 8.97 -21.50 -12.42
C GLU A 272 8.81 -19.99 -12.13
N LEU A 273 8.94 -19.54 -10.88
CA LEU A 273 8.90 -18.13 -10.47
C LEU A 273 10.21 -17.38 -10.68
N VAL A 274 11.35 -18.08 -10.49
CA VAL A 274 12.71 -17.52 -10.55
C VAL A 274 13.49 -17.91 -11.82
N ALA A 275 12.90 -18.70 -12.72
CA ALA A 275 13.56 -19.14 -13.96
C ALA A 275 13.27 -18.27 -15.21
N GLU A 276 12.75 -17.05 -15.04
CA GLU A 276 12.59 -16.03 -16.10
C GLU A 276 13.29 -14.72 -15.74
#